data_AF-L1M9V1-F1
#
_entry.id   AF-L1M9V1-F1
#
_cell.length_a   1.000
_cell.length_b   1.000
_cell.length_c   1.000
_cell.angle_alpha   90.00
_cell.angle_beta   90.00
_cell.angle_gamma   90.00
#
_symmetry.space_group_name_H-M   'P 1'
#
loop_
_entity.id
_entity.type
_entity.pdbx_description
1 polymer ?
#
loop_
_entity_poly.entity_id
_entity_poly.type
_entity_poly.pdbx_seq_one_letter_code
_entity_poly.pdbx_strand_id
1 'polypeptide(L)'
;MGIVTSLLKHRARLRSEAKAHIKAQIKSAKAQAKEVGRQQRRADKNRDRLLARQEKSLHKQNSRGLKAKRRHERRMAKASLAKMRAGRFNRQNIVRYTAAGRMLAPIALPLLYRGVTFARAQLVAAKARRLGVTPDALAQFSGHGAALHSRIAGVSSSLEGTGLATGFVQDAQERLTQLRNAVDNAEYMTPEQRRRAHASITADIDALTGQIQERLARA
;
A
#
# COMPACT_ATOMS: atom_id res chain seq x y z
N MET A 1 -77.34 -97.98 32.91
CA MET A 1 -77.49 -96.52 33.09
C MET A 1 -76.26 -95.79 33.69
N GLY A 2 -75.18 -96.47 34.11
CA GLY A 2 -74.06 -95.82 34.84
C GLY A 2 -72.97 -95.12 34.01
N ILE A 3 -72.89 -95.38 32.69
CA ILE A 3 -71.79 -94.87 31.85
C ILE A 3 -72.03 -93.40 31.45
N VAL A 4 -73.28 -93.03 31.17
CA VAL A 4 -73.67 -91.68 30.70
C VAL A 4 -73.47 -90.61 31.80
N THR A 5 -73.76 -90.94 33.05
CA THR A 5 -73.61 -90.03 34.19
C THR A 5 -72.14 -89.77 34.55
N SER A 6 -71.26 -90.75 34.39
CA SER A 6 -69.80 -90.58 34.57
C SER A 6 -69.18 -89.66 33.50
N LEU A 7 -69.61 -89.80 32.24
CA LEU A 7 -69.20 -88.96 31.12
C LEU A 7 -69.65 -87.50 31.27
N LEU A 8 -70.87 -87.27 31.75
CA LEU A 8 -71.39 -85.92 32.02
C LEU A 8 -70.59 -85.21 33.12
N LYS A 9 -70.27 -85.90 34.23
CA LYS A 9 -69.40 -85.36 35.29
C LYS A 9 -67.99 -85.06 34.78
N HIS A 10 -67.42 -85.94 33.97
CA HIS A 10 -66.10 -85.73 33.36
C HIS A 10 -66.09 -84.49 32.43
N ARG A 11 -67.14 -84.29 31.63
CA ARG A 11 -67.27 -83.10 30.75
C ARG A 11 -67.46 -81.80 31.53
N ALA A 12 -68.19 -81.83 32.65
CA ALA A 12 -68.34 -80.67 33.52
C ALA A 12 -67.00 -80.26 34.14
N ARG A 13 -66.21 -81.23 34.60
CA ARG A 13 -64.86 -81.01 35.15
C ARG A 13 -63.89 -80.44 34.11
N LEU A 14 -63.87 -81.00 32.90
CA LEU A 14 -63.07 -80.48 31.78
C LEU A 14 -63.45 -79.04 31.41
N ARG A 15 -64.75 -78.69 31.43
CA ARG A 15 -65.21 -77.31 31.19
C ARG A 15 -64.79 -76.35 32.30
N SER A 16 -64.81 -76.78 33.57
CA SER A 16 -64.33 -75.94 34.68
C SER A 16 -62.81 -75.73 34.63
N GLU A 17 -62.05 -76.77 34.29
CA GLU A 17 -60.60 -76.70 34.09
C GLU A 17 -60.28 -75.78 32.91
N ALA A 18 -60.95 -75.94 31.77
CA ALA A 18 -60.81 -75.06 30.60
C ALA A 18 -61.13 -73.59 30.93
N LYS A 19 -62.21 -73.31 31.66
CA LYS A 19 -62.55 -71.94 32.11
C LYS A 19 -61.51 -71.38 33.09
N ALA A 20 -60.95 -72.21 33.97
CA ALA A 20 -59.89 -71.80 34.89
C ALA A 20 -58.59 -71.48 34.12
N HIS A 21 -58.21 -72.30 33.14
CA HIS A 21 -57.07 -72.04 32.25
C HIS A 21 -57.24 -70.75 31.45
N ILE A 22 -58.41 -70.51 30.85
CA ILE A 22 -58.70 -69.26 30.11
C ILE A 22 -58.63 -68.04 31.04
N LYS A 23 -59.22 -68.11 32.24
CA LYS A 23 -59.13 -67.02 33.22
C LYS A 23 -57.70 -66.76 33.68
N ALA A 24 -56.90 -67.82 33.88
CA ALA A 24 -55.49 -67.71 34.21
C ALA A 24 -54.71 -67.04 33.08
N GLN A 25 -54.96 -67.41 31.82
CA GLN A 25 -54.36 -66.80 30.63
C GLN A 25 -54.76 -65.33 30.46
N ILE A 26 -56.03 -64.97 30.70
CA ILE A 26 -56.47 -63.56 30.64
C ILE A 26 -55.82 -62.76 31.77
N LYS A 27 -55.67 -63.34 32.97
CA LYS A 27 -55.01 -62.67 34.10
C LYS A 27 -53.52 -62.47 33.83
N SER A 28 -52.83 -63.47 33.28
CA SER A 28 -51.41 -63.34 32.89
C SER A 28 -51.24 -62.35 31.74
N ALA A 29 -52.11 -62.37 30.72
CA ALA A 29 -52.09 -61.40 29.63
C ALA A 29 -52.36 -59.97 30.12
N LYS A 30 -53.32 -59.77 31.04
CA LYS A 30 -53.55 -58.46 31.68
C LYS A 30 -52.35 -58.00 32.52
N ALA A 31 -51.69 -58.92 33.23
CA ALA A 31 -50.48 -58.61 33.99
C ALA A 31 -49.34 -58.18 33.06
N GLN A 32 -49.09 -58.93 31.98
CA GLN A 32 -48.11 -58.59 30.95
C GLN A 32 -48.43 -57.24 30.28
N ALA A 33 -49.68 -56.97 29.89
CA ALA A 33 -50.08 -55.69 29.33
C ALA A 33 -49.86 -54.52 30.31
N LYS A 34 -50.11 -54.72 31.61
CA LYS A 34 -49.85 -53.72 32.65
C LYS A 34 -48.34 -53.49 32.85
N GLU A 35 -47.52 -54.52 32.76
CA GLU A 35 -46.06 -54.39 32.84
C GLU A 35 -45.48 -53.69 31.61
N VAL A 36 -45.92 -54.05 30.42
CA VAL A 36 -45.55 -53.37 29.17
C VAL A 36 -45.97 -51.90 29.24
N GLY A 37 -47.19 -51.59 29.68
CA GLY A 37 -47.63 -50.20 29.86
C GLY A 37 -46.81 -49.43 30.91
N ARG A 38 -46.37 -50.09 32.00
CA ARG A 38 -45.45 -49.50 32.99
C ARG A 38 -44.05 -49.27 32.41
N GLN A 39 -43.54 -50.21 31.62
CA GLN A 39 -42.24 -50.10 30.96
C GLN A 39 -42.25 -48.99 29.90
N GLN A 40 -43.30 -48.90 29.08
CA GLN A 40 -43.49 -47.83 28.10
C GLN A 40 -43.52 -46.46 28.79
N ARG A 41 -44.34 -46.29 29.84
CA ARG A 41 -44.35 -45.03 30.61
C ARG A 41 -43.00 -44.66 31.21
N ARG A 42 -42.19 -45.64 31.64
CA ARG A 42 -40.82 -45.41 32.11
C ARG A 42 -39.89 -45.01 30.95
N ALA A 43 -40.01 -45.67 29.81
CA ALA A 43 -39.24 -45.36 28.60
C ALA A 43 -39.56 -43.95 28.10
N ASP A 44 -40.82 -43.57 28.05
CA ASP A 44 -41.27 -42.25 27.59
C ASP A 44 -40.80 -41.15 28.56
N LYS A 45 -40.96 -41.34 29.87
CA LYS A 45 -40.39 -40.42 30.88
C LYS A 45 -38.87 -40.24 30.74
N ASN A 46 -38.15 -41.33 30.45
CA ASN A 46 -36.72 -41.27 30.23
C ASN A 46 -36.37 -40.53 28.93
N ARG A 47 -37.12 -40.77 27.85
CA ARG A 47 -36.99 -40.05 26.57
C ARG A 47 -37.23 -38.56 26.75
N ASP A 48 -38.35 -38.18 27.37
CA ASP A 48 -38.69 -36.77 27.65
C ASP A 48 -37.61 -36.09 28.49
N ARG A 49 -37.06 -36.79 29.48
CA ARG A 49 -35.96 -36.26 30.31
C ARG A 49 -34.68 -36.06 29.51
N LEU A 50 -34.37 -36.94 28.56
CA LEU A 50 -33.22 -36.81 27.67
C LEU A 50 -33.43 -35.66 26.67
N LEU A 51 -34.61 -35.54 26.09
CA LEU A 51 -34.99 -34.45 25.18
C LEU A 51 -34.90 -33.09 25.90
N ALA A 52 -35.50 -32.96 27.09
CA ALA A 52 -35.42 -31.72 27.87
C ALA A 52 -33.97 -31.34 28.26
N ARG A 53 -33.11 -32.33 28.51
CA ARG A 53 -31.66 -32.10 28.75
C ARG A 53 -30.97 -31.60 27.47
N GLN A 54 -31.27 -32.21 26.33
CA GLN A 54 -30.71 -31.79 25.04
C GLN A 54 -31.15 -30.37 24.69
N GLU A 55 -32.44 -30.06 24.77
CA GLU A 55 -32.99 -28.72 24.55
C GLU A 55 -32.32 -27.67 25.46
N LYS A 56 -32.22 -27.96 26.76
CA LYS A 56 -31.55 -27.05 27.71
C LYS A 56 -30.08 -26.83 27.35
N SER A 57 -29.38 -27.87 26.90
CA SER A 57 -27.98 -27.76 26.47
C SER A 57 -27.85 -26.92 25.19
N LEU A 58 -28.75 -27.12 24.24
CA LEU A 58 -28.82 -26.37 22.97
C LEU A 58 -29.12 -24.89 23.24
N HIS A 59 -30.12 -24.59 24.06
CA HIS A 59 -30.43 -23.22 24.47
C HIS A 59 -29.26 -22.55 25.21
N LYS A 60 -28.53 -23.29 26.05
CA LYS A 60 -27.34 -22.78 26.73
C LYS A 60 -26.21 -22.48 25.74
N GLN A 61 -25.99 -23.33 24.74
CA GLN A 61 -25.00 -23.09 23.69
C GLN A 61 -25.41 -21.91 22.81
N ASN A 62 -26.66 -21.86 22.35
CA ASN A 62 -27.18 -20.76 21.53
C ASN A 62 -27.10 -19.42 22.26
N SER A 63 -27.50 -19.37 23.54
CA SER A 63 -27.41 -18.14 24.33
C SER A 63 -25.96 -17.70 24.58
N ARG A 64 -25.02 -18.64 24.77
CA ARG A 64 -23.57 -18.34 24.84
C ARG A 64 -23.04 -17.81 23.51
N GLY A 65 -23.39 -18.45 22.40
CA GLY A 65 -23.01 -18.02 21.05
C GLY A 65 -23.54 -16.62 20.73
N LEU A 66 -24.82 -16.36 21.00
CA LEU A 66 -25.43 -15.03 20.84
C LEU A 66 -24.77 -13.98 21.73
N LYS A 67 -24.43 -14.31 22.98
CA LYS A 67 -23.69 -13.39 23.86
C LYS A 67 -22.28 -13.11 23.31
N ALA A 68 -21.58 -14.11 22.78
CA ALA A 68 -20.27 -13.94 22.17
C ALA A 68 -20.34 -13.06 20.91
N LYS A 69 -21.30 -13.31 20.02
CA LYS A 69 -21.59 -12.48 18.84
C LYS A 69 -21.84 -11.03 19.22
N ARG A 70 -22.79 -10.78 20.15
CA ARG A 70 -23.07 -9.41 20.64
C ARG A 70 -21.84 -8.73 21.26
N ARG A 71 -20.98 -9.48 21.98
CA ARG A 71 -19.73 -8.92 22.53
C ARG A 71 -18.75 -8.55 21.42
N HIS A 72 -18.61 -9.41 20.41
CA HIS A 72 -17.76 -9.16 19.25
C HIS A 72 -18.25 -7.95 18.45
N GLU A 73 -19.55 -7.91 18.12
CA GLU A 73 -20.19 -6.78 17.43
C GLU A 73 -20.00 -5.47 18.20
N ARG A 74 -20.23 -5.47 19.52
CA ARG A 74 -19.97 -4.29 20.36
C ARG A 74 -18.50 -3.88 20.36
N ARG A 75 -17.55 -4.84 20.38
CA ARG A 75 -16.11 -4.53 20.29
C ARG A 75 -15.76 -3.92 18.94
N MET A 76 -16.28 -4.50 17.85
CA MET A 76 -16.06 -3.99 16.50
C MET A 76 -16.67 -2.60 16.32
N ALA A 77 -17.89 -2.37 16.82
CA ALA A 77 -18.54 -1.07 16.80
C ALA A 77 -17.79 -0.02 17.63
N LYS A 78 -17.30 -0.40 18.82
CA LYS A 78 -16.44 0.49 19.62
C LYS A 78 -15.12 0.78 18.92
N ALA A 79 -14.51 -0.22 18.29
CA ALA A 79 -13.26 -0.06 17.54
C ALA A 79 -13.44 0.81 16.30
N SER A 80 -14.54 0.65 15.55
CA SER A 80 -14.85 1.50 14.40
C SER A 80 -15.14 2.93 14.83
N LEU A 81 -15.88 3.13 15.91
CA LEU A 81 -16.13 4.45 16.49
C LEU A 81 -14.83 5.10 17.01
N ALA A 82 -13.96 4.33 17.65
CA ALA A 82 -12.65 4.82 18.08
C ALA A 82 -11.78 5.20 16.87
N LYS A 83 -11.79 4.42 15.78
CA LYS A 83 -11.11 4.76 14.53
C LYS A 83 -11.66 6.05 13.91
N MET A 84 -12.99 6.21 13.87
CA MET A 84 -13.64 7.42 13.36
C MET A 84 -13.29 8.65 14.22
N ARG A 85 -13.35 8.52 15.56
CA ARG A 85 -13.00 9.61 16.49
C ARG A 85 -11.51 9.99 16.45
N ALA A 86 -10.63 9.00 16.30
CA ALA A 86 -9.19 9.26 16.19
C ALA A 86 -8.84 10.06 14.92
N GLY A 87 -9.74 10.08 13.92
CA GLY A 87 -9.55 10.85 12.70
C GLY A 87 -8.41 10.32 11.82
N ARG A 88 -8.15 11.03 10.72
CA ARG A 88 -7.15 10.65 9.71
C ARG A 88 -5.72 10.73 10.26
N PHE A 89 -5.46 11.70 11.14
CA PHE A 89 -4.17 11.94 11.77
C PHE A 89 -4.20 11.50 13.23
N ASN A 90 -4.01 10.20 13.45
CA ASN A 90 -3.83 9.64 14.78
C ASN A 90 -2.42 9.05 14.94
N ARG A 91 -1.97 8.92 16.19
CA ARG A 91 -0.63 8.42 16.53
C ARG A 91 -0.33 7.06 15.89
N GLN A 92 -1.31 6.15 15.82
CA GLN A 92 -1.13 4.83 15.21
C GLN A 92 -0.90 4.91 13.70
N ASN A 93 -1.64 5.76 12.98
CA ASN A 93 -1.46 5.96 11.56
C ASN A 93 -0.09 6.58 11.27
N ILE A 94 0.33 7.59 12.06
CA ILE A 94 1.65 8.21 11.92
C ILE A 94 2.76 7.17 12.10
N VAL A 95 2.69 6.36 13.16
CA VAL A 95 3.69 5.30 13.40
C VAL A 95 3.73 4.27 12.27
N ARG A 96 2.57 3.90 11.69
CA ARG A 96 2.52 2.97 10.55
C ARG A 96 3.18 3.56 9.31
N TYR A 97 2.90 4.83 8.99
CA TYR A 97 3.49 5.49 7.83
C TYR A 97 4.98 5.74 8.00
N THR A 98 5.44 6.11 9.21
CA THR A 98 6.87 6.26 9.47
C THR A 98 7.61 4.92 9.42
N ALA A 99 7.01 3.84 9.93
CA ALA A 99 7.57 2.49 9.81
C ALA A 99 7.66 2.05 8.34
N ALA A 100 6.59 2.22 7.57
CA ALA A 100 6.58 1.91 6.14
C ALA A 100 7.61 2.76 5.37
N GLY A 101 7.67 4.06 5.66
CA GLY A 101 8.67 4.97 5.11
C GLY A 101 10.10 4.54 5.44
N ARG A 102 10.38 4.14 6.68
CA ARG A 102 11.71 3.68 7.11
C ARG A 102 12.14 2.39 6.41
N MET A 103 11.21 1.48 6.13
CA MET A 103 11.49 0.25 5.39
C MET A 103 11.79 0.52 3.90
N LEU A 104 11.09 1.48 3.30
CA LEU A 104 11.28 1.84 1.88
C LEU A 104 12.42 2.85 1.65
N ALA A 105 12.80 3.61 2.68
CA ALA A 105 13.85 4.63 2.64
C ALA A 105 15.14 4.18 1.97
N PRO A 106 15.76 3.02 2.29
CA PRO A 106 17.06 2.64 1.70
C PRO A 106 17.01 2.44 0.18
N ILE A 107 15.84 2.15 -0.40
CA ILE A 107 15.68 1.97 -1.85
C ILE A 107 15.15 3.25 -2.49
N ALA A 108 14.19 3.92 -1.84
CA ALA A 108 13.57 5.14 -2.36
C ALA A 108 14.55 6.32 -2.39
N LEU A 109 15.40 6.49 -1.37
CA LEU A 109 16.37 7.61 -1.33
C LEU A 109 17.32 7.59 -2.54
N PRO A 110 18.03 6.47 -2.84
CA PRO A 110 18.93 6.42 -3.98
C PRO A 110 18.22 6.66 -5.32
N LEU A 111 17.00 6.16 -5.49
CA LEU A 111 16.23 6.35 -6.73
C LEU A 111 15.80 7.81 -6.91
N LEU A 112 15.31 8.46 -5.86
CA LEU A 112 14.98 9.88 -5.89
C LEU A 112 16.23 10.72 -6.20
N TYR A 113 17.35 10.41 -5.55
CA TYR A 113 18.62 11.09 -5.82
C TYR A 113 19.04 10.93 -7.29
N ARG A 114 19.00 9.71 -7.82
CA ARG A 114 19.30 9.43 -9.24
C ARG A 114 18.33 10.14 -10.19
N GLY A 115 17.04 10.18 -9.87
CA GLY A 115 16.05 10.90 -10.67
C GLY A 115 16.31 12.41 -10.71
N VAL A 116 16.59 13.02 -9.55
CA VAL A 116 16.90 14.45 -9.45
C VAL A 116 18.21 14.80 -10.15
N THR A 117 19.25 14.00 -9.96
CA THR A 117 20.56 14.23 -10.60
C THR A 117 20.48 14.04 -12.11
N PHE A 118 19.77 13.02 -12.59
CA PHE A 118 19.53 12.83 -14.02
C PHE A 118 18.76 14.00 -14.64
N ALA A 119 17.69 14.46 -14.00
CA ALA A 119 16.94 15.62 -14.47
C ALA A 119 17.80 16.89 -14.52
N ARG A 120 18.63 17.13 -13.49
CA ARG A 120 19.60 18.24 -13.50
C ARG A 120 20.61 18.11 -14.63
N ALA A 121 21.19 16.93 -14.83
CA ALA A 121 22.16 16.69 -15.89
C ALA A 121 21.56 16.99 -17.28
N GLN A 122 20.30 16.62 -17.51
CA GLN A 122 19.61 16.93 -18.77
C GLN A 122 19.41 18.43 -18.97
N LEU A 123 19.04 19.17 -17.91
CA LEU A 123 18.91 20.63 -17.98
C LEU A 123 20.26 21.31 -18.26
N VAL A 124 21.33 20.86 -17.60
CA VAL A 124 22.69 21.37 -17.81
C VAL A 124 23.15 21.07 -19.24
N ALA A 125 22.94 19.85 -19.73
CA ALA A 125 23.29 19.47 -21.10
C ALA A 125 22.51 20.29 -22.14
N ALA A 126 21.21 20.54 -21.91
CA ALA A 126 20.41 21.40 -22.78
C ALA A 126 20.93 22.85 -22.79
N LYS A 127 21.33 23.38 -21.62
CA LYS A 127 21.92 24.72 -21.52
C LYS A 127 23.29 24.79 -22.20
N ALA A 128 24.14 23.80 -22.00
CA ALA A 128 25.46 23.69 -22.63
C ALA A 128 25.34 23.66 -24.17
N ARG A 129 24.42 22.86 -24.72
CA ARG A 129 24.11 22.82 -26.16
C ARG A 129 23.69 24.18 -26.72
N ARG A 130 22.85 24.93 -25.99
CA ARG A 130 22.45 26.30 -26.41
C ARG A 130 23.61 27.28 -26.43
N LEU A 131 24.60 27.07 -25.56
CA LEU A 131 25.79 27.91 -25.45
C LEU A 131 26.94 27.44 -26.34
N GLY A 132 26.78 26.33 -27.08
CA GLY A 132 27.82 25.78 -27.94
C GLY A 132 29.03 25.20 -27.20
N VAL A 133 28.89 24.93 -25.90
CA VAL A 133 29.99 24.45 -25.03
C VAL A 133 29.66 23.09 -24.44
N THR A 134 30.70 22.38 -23.98
CA THR A 134 30.52 21.11 -23.28
C THR A 134 29.95 21.34 -21.86
N PRO A 135 29.19 20.38 -21.30
CA PRO A 135 28.71 20.47 -19.92
C PRO A 135 29.85 20.64 -18.90
N ASP A 136 31.01 20.02 -19.15
CA ASP A 136 32.19 20.12 -18.28
C ASP A 136 32.84 21.52 -18.34
N ALA A 137 32.90 22.13 -19.54
CA ALA A 137 33.33 23.52 -19.67
C ALA A 137 32.36 24.48 -18.95
N LEU A 138 31.06 24.21 -19.02
CA LEU A 138 30.06 24.97 -18.25
C LEU A 138 30.20 24.77 -16.74
N ALA A 139 30.76 23.65 -16.27
CA ALA A 139 31.03 23.41 -14.85
C ALA A 139 32.32 24.11 -14.36
N GLN A 140 33.31 24.29 -15.23
CA GLN A 140 34.52 25.07 -14.95
C GLN A 140 34.23 26.56 -14.77
N PHE A 141 33.19 27.07 -15.44
CA PHE A 141 32.71 28.43 -15.26
C PHE A 141 31.46 28.41 -14.36
N SER A 142 31.64 28.56 -13.04
CA SER A 142 30.52 28.65 -12.09
C SER A 142 30.27 30.10 -11.68
N GLY A 143 29.01 30.56 -11.68
CA GLY A 143 28.64 31.93 -11.33
C GLY A 143 27.47 32.47 -12.16
N HIS A 144 27.04 33.70 -11.91
CA HIS A 144 26.08 34.41 -12.75
C HIS A 144 26.65 34.68 -14.15
N GLY A 145 27.97 34.85 -14.27
CA GLY A 145 28.73 35.08 -15.49
C GLY A 145 29.18 33.83 -16.24
N ALA A 146 28.88 32.64 -15.73
CA ALA A 146 29.31 31.34 -16.28
C ALA A 146 29.15 31.21 -17.80
N ALA A 147 27.98 31.60 -18.31
CA ALA A 147 27.67 31.52 -19.73
C ALA A 147 28.56 32.47 -20.56
N LEU A 148 28.85 33.67 -20.05
CA LEU A 148 29.70 34.64 -20.74
C LEU A 148 31.15 34.18 -20.75
N HIS A 149 31.68 33.67 -19.63
CA HIS A 149 33.02 33.07 -19.61
C HIS A 149 33.17 31.94 -20.62
N SER A 150 32.15 31.07 -20.73
CA SER A 150 32.17 29.95 -21.68
C SER A 150 32.18 30.43 -23.14
N ARG A 151 31.43 31.50 -23.47
CA ARG A 151 31.45 32.11 -24.81
C ARG A 151 32.80 32.76 -25.10
N ILE A 152 33.34 33.53 -24.16
CA ILE A 152 34.66 34.18 -24.28
C ILE A 152 35.76 33.13 -24.53
N ALA A 153 35.75 32.03 -23.76
CA ALA A 153 36.72 30.95 -23.95
C ALA A 153 36.56 30.29 -25.33
N GLY A 154 35.32 30.05 -25.77
CA GLY A 154 35.04 29.50 -27.10
C GLY A 154 35.54 30.39 -28.24
N VAL A 155 35.33 31.71 -28.16
CA VAL A 155 35.85 32.68 -29.15
C VAL A 155 37.38 32.72 -29.12
N SER A 156 37.99 32.73 -27.93
CA SER A 156 39.46 32.72 -27.79
C SER A 156 40.09 31.48 -28.43
N SER A 157 39.56 30.29 -28.15
CA SER A 157 40.06 29.05 -28.77
C SER A 157 39.81 29.01 -30.27
N SER A 158 38.76 29.66 -30.77
CA SER A 158 38.48 29.73 -32.22
C SER A 158 39.44 30.66 -32.97
N LEU A 159 40.13 31.58 -32.26
CA LEU A 159 41.16 32.44 -32.84
C LEU A 159 42.50 31.73 -33.01
N GLU A 160 42.79 30.75 -32.14
CA GLU A 160 44.01 29.94 -32.21
C GLU A 160 44.00 29.08 -33.48
N GLY A 161 44.99 29.28 -34.34
CA GLY A 161 45.08 28.56 -35.64
C GLY A 161 44.35 29.23 -36.80
N THR A 162 43.82 30.45 -36.64
CA THR A 162 43.31 31.24 -37.77
C THR A 162 44.43 31.85 -38.60
N GLY A 163 44.23 31.99 -39.92
CA GLY A 163 45.16 32.66 -40.86
C GLY A 163 45.14 34.19 -40.79
N LEU A 164 44.55 34.75 -39.73
CA LEU A 164 44.40 36.20 -39.55
C LEU A 164 45.73 36.85 -39.20
N ALA A 165 45.86 38.15 -39.50
CA ALA A 165 47.04 38.92 -39.16
C ALA A 165 47.33 38.88 -37.65
N THR A 166 48.57 38.58 -37.26
CA THR A 166 49.00 38.37 -35.88
C THR A 166 48.63 39.53 -34.95
N GLY A 167 48.77 40.78 -35.41
CA GLY A 167 48.41 41.96 -34.62
C GLY A 167 46.91 42.04 -34.32
N PHE A 168 46.05 41.56 -35.22
CA PHE A 168 44.61 41.51 -34.96
C PHE A 168 44.25 40.39 -33.98
N VAL A 169 44.88 39.22 -34.10
CA VAL A 169 44.66 38.11 -33.15
C VAL A 169 45.04 38.55 -31.74
N GLN A 170 46.16 39.27 -31.59
CA GLN A 170 46.60 39.80 -30.29
C GLN A 170 45.61 40.83 -29.72
N ASP A 171 45.16 41.80 -30.52
CA ASP A 171 44.15 42.79 -30.09
C ASP A 171 42.82 42.12 -29.68
N ALA A 172 42.37 41.13 -30.45
CA ALA A 172 41.16 40.38 -30.13
C ALA A 172 41.29 39.58 -28.83
N GLN A 173 42.44 38.93 -28.59
CA GLN A 173 42.72 38.22 -27.33
C GLN A 173 42.78 39.16 -26.12
N GLU A 174 43.35 40.36 -26.29
CA GLU A 174 43.39 41.38 -25.24
C GLU A 174 41.98 41.87 -24.89
N ARG A 175 41.13 42.15 -25.90
CA ARG A 175 39.72 42.47 -25.69
C ARG A 175 38.94 41.35 -25.00
N LEU A 176 39.14 40.10 -25.41
CA LEU A 176 38.50 38.95 -24.75
C LEU A 176 38.91 38.84 -23.27
N THR A 177 40.17 39.16 -22.96
CA THR A 177 40.67 39.22 -21.58
C THR A 177 40.00 40.34 -20.78
N GLN A 178 39.84 41.53 -21.37
CA GLN A 178 39.11 42.65 -20.75
C GLN A 178 37.64 42.30 -20.48
N LEU A 179 36.98 41.65 -21.46
CA LEU A 179 35.59 41.18 -21.30
C LEU A 179 35.49 40.13 -20.20
N ARG A 180 36.47 39.23 -20.07
CA ARG A 180 36.52 38.26 -18.96
C ARG A 180 36.56 38.96 -17.60
N ASN A 181 37.44 39.95 -17.44
CA ASN A 181 37.55 40.74 -16.21
C ASN A 181 36.25 41.52 -15.93
N ALA A 182 35.56 42.00 -16.96
CA ALA A 182 34.26 42.66 -16.80
C ALA A 182 33.17 41.71 -16.28
N VAL A 183 33.19 40.44 -16.71
CA VAL A 183 32.29 39.40 -16.18
C VAL A 183 32.59 39.12 -14.70
N ASP A 184 33.87 39.00 -14.33
CA ASP A 184 34.28 38.80 -12.93
C ASP A 184 33.83 39.96 -12.04
N ASN A 185 33.98 41.21 -12.51
CA ASN A 185 33.52 42.40 -11.80
C ASN A 185 31.99 42.45 -11.63
N ALA A 186 31.24 41.93 -12.62
CA ALA A 186 29.79 41.92 -12.58
C ALA A 186 29.21 41.01 -11.49
N GLU A 187 29.95 39.99 -11.02
CA GLU A 187 29.54 39.11 -9.91
C GLU A 187 29.34 39.89 -8.61
N TYR A 188 30.12 40.95 -8.39
CA TYR A 188 30.05 41.78 -7.18
C TYR A 188 28.98 42.89 -7.25
N MET A 189 28.25 42.99 -8.37
CA MET A 189 27.21 44.00 -8.57
C MET A 189 25.84 43.55 -8.01
N THR A 190 24.94 44.51 -7.76
CA THR A 190 23.53 44.20 -7.47
C THR A 190 22.87 43.46 -8.63
N PRO A 191 21.78 42.69 -8.42
CA PRO A 191 21.15 41.90 -9.49
C PRO A 191 20.77 42.71 -10.74
N GLU A 192 20.26 43.93 -10.56
CA GLU A 192 19.89 44.81 -11.68
C GLU A 192 21.10 45.38 -12.42
N GLN A 193 22.13 45.79 -11.69
CA GLN A 193 23.39 46.25 -12.30
C GLN A 193 24.09 45.11 -13.04
N ARG A 194 24.14 43.92 -12.44
CA ARG A 194 24.72 42.70 -13.03
C ARG A 194 24.02 42.32 -14.33
N ARG A 195 22.68 42.36 -14.37
CA ARG A 195 21.91 42.11 -15.61
C ARG A 195 22.28 43.10 -16.72
N ARG A 196 22.36 44.39 -16.40
CA ARG A 196 22.77 45.43 -17.38
C ARG A 196 24.20 45.23 -17.85
N ALA A 197 25.13 44.95 -16.93
CA ALA A 197 26.52 44.65 -17.26
C ALA A 197 26.63 43.43 -18.17
N HIS A 198 25.96 42.32 -17.84
CA HIS A 198 25.93 41.12 -18.69
C HIS A 198 25.34 41.37 -20.08
N ALA A 199 24.31 42.21 -20.19
CA ALA A 199 23.75 42.60 -21.49
C ALA A 199 24.75 43.39 -22.34
N SER A 200 25.46 44.35 -21.74
CA SER A 200 26.52 45.11 -22.42
C SER A 200 27.66 44.20 -22.87
N ILE A 201 28.17 43.36 -21.97
CA ILE A 201 29.24 42.40 -22.27
C ILE A 201 28.84 41.45 -23.40
N THR A 202 27.56 41.02 -23.42
CA THR A 202 27.04 40.18 -24.51
C THR A 202 27.14 40.88 -25.86
N ALA A 203 26.70 42.14 -25.94
CA ALA A 203 26.79 42.93 -27.17
C ALA A 203 28.24 43.13 -27.62
N ASP A 204 29.17 43.35 -26.69
CA ASP A 204 30.60 43.51 -27.02
C ASP A 204 31.22 42.21 -27.54
N ILE A 205 30.88 41.06 -26.95
CA ILE A 205 31.29 39.73 -27.46
C ILE A 205 30.75 39.51 -28.87
N ASP A 206 29.47 39.79 -29.11
CA ASP A 206 28.84 39.59 -30.42
C ASP A 206 29.45 40.52 -31.48
N ALA A 207 29.74 41.79 -31.13
CA ALA A 207 30.41 42.74 -32.02
C ALA A 207 31.84 42.32 -32.37
N LEU A 208 32.62 41.85 -31.39
CA LEU A 208 33.97 41.32 -31.63
C LEU A 208 33.91 40.06 -32.51
N THR A 209 32.95 39.17 -32.25
CA THR A 209 32.76 37.96 -33.06
C THR A 209 32.43 38.31 -34.51
N GLY A 210 31.59 39.32 -34.74
CA GLY A 210 31.29 39.84 -36.07
C GLY A 210 32.54 40.37 -36.79
N GLN A 211 33.38 41.15 -36.09
CA GLN A 211 34.64 41.65 -36.65
C GLN A 211 35.60 40.52 -37.04
N ILE A 212 35.69 39.47 -36.21
CA ILE A 212 36.50 38.28 -36.50
C ILE A 212 35.98 37.59 -37.77
N GLN A 213 34.67 37.38 -37.89
CA GLN A 213 34.06 36.75 -39.06
C GLN A 213 34.25 37.57 -40.34
N GLU A 214 34.05 38.88 -40.28
CA GLU A 214 34.28 39.77 -41.44
C GLU A 214 35.71 39.71 -41.94
N ARG A 215 36.69 39.61 -41.02
CA ARG A 215 38.10 39.49 -41.41
C ARG A 215 38.42 38.10 -41.94
N LEU A 216 37.87 37.04 -41.38
CA LEU A 216 38.02 35.69 -41.91
C LEU A 216 37.44 35.56 -43.32
N ALA A 217 36.35 36.27 -43.63
CA ALA A 217 35.77 36.29 -44.97
C ALA A 217 36.61 37.07 -46.00
N ARG A 218 37.52 37.94 -45.55
CA ARG A 218 38.39 38.77 -46.40
C ARG A 218 39.84 38.27 -46.47
N ALA A 219 40.23 37.36 -45.58
CA ALA A 219 41.53 36.71 -45.52
C ALA A 219 41.59 35.52 -46.49
#